data_AF-A0A6A4WP05-F1
#
_entry.id   AF-A0A6A4WP05-F1
#
_cell.length_a   1.000
_cell.length_b   1.000
_cell.length_c   1.000
_cell.angle_alpha   90.00
_cell.angle_beta   90.00
_cell.angle_gamma   90.00
#
_symmetry.space_group_name_H-M   'P 1'
#
loop_
_entity.id
_entity.type
_entity.pdbx_description
1 polymer ?
#
loop_
_entity_poly.entity_id
_entity_poly.type
_entity_poly.pdbx_seq_one_letter_code
_entity_poly.pdbx_strand_id
1 'polypeptide(L)'
;MQCSDPRVSDKETYPTTARTRPPSTKISKSVVSLLLRFGWDRIVMVRSTKKEWSMIADAIRDLALAHGVDVHKSHNIGNYLSFSHKDTLNEIARTRESTRVYVFVGEHILLVDFVEHMYVSGYLSTGKYAIIAVDEEIYVPDVNPEWYMVKGYANPLRDNRTLDKEALKNIYEPWRSVLKLTPSHPTRPDYKEIMNKIKNASREDPFNVPIHPTILKSMKVPVSAAHAYDAVLMYARAVTEVLAAKDDPTNGTAVLQRIRGHNFMSLRGYTEFRYLNPSQGIQWVLGHPPEAHPPCGFDGKRCSIDPDPMTIVLLTLAVCVVLVAAIFAFRSVQSRDRSQSGQR
;
A
#
# COMPACT_ATOMS: atom_id res chain seq x y z
N MET A 1 -11.36 -21.41 11.86
CA MET A 1 -11.84 -21.66 10.49
C MET A 1 -11.46 -20.51 9.56
N GLN A 2 -11.26 -20.79 8.27
CA GLN A 2 -10.86 -19.83 7.24
C GLN A 2 -12.10 -19.26 6.54
N CYS A 3 -12.56 -18.09 6.98
CA CYS A 3 -13.62 -17.33 6.32
C CYS A 3 -13.19 -15.86 6.21
N SER A 4 -13.09 -15.36 4.98
CA SER A 4 -12.66 -13.98 4.70
C SER A 4 -13.83 -13.00 4.62
N ASP A 5 -15.07 -13.49 4.73
CA ASP A 5 -16.27 -12.66 4.65
C ASP A 5 -16.32 -11.70 5.86
N PRO A 6 -16.52 -10.40 5.66
CA PRO A 6 -16.62 -9.44 6.76
C PRO A 6 -17.85 -9.70 7.66
N ARG A 7 -18.94 -10.27 7.13
CA ARG A 7 -20.21 -10.46 7.85
C ARG A 7 -20.08 -11.34 9.09
N VAL A 8 -19.17 -12.32 9.06
CA VAL A 8 -18.93 -13.22 10.22
C VAL A 8 -18.24 -12.52 11.41
N SER A 9 -17.90 -11.24 11.25
CA SER A 9 -17.41 -10.38 12.33
C SER A 9 -18.55 -9.90 13.23
N ASP A 10 -19.77 -9.82 12.72
CA ASP A 10 -20.96 -9.46 13.50
C ASP A 10 -21.25 -10.56 14.53
N LYS A 11 -21.20 -10.18 15.81
CA LYS A 11 -21.40 -11.11 16.93
C LYS A 11 -22.84 -11.16 17.43
N GLU A 12 -23.70 -10.28 16.94
CA GLU A 12 -25.15 -10.42 17.10
C GLU A 12 -25.66 -11.54 16.19
N THR A 13 -25.26 -11.53 14.91
CA THR A 13 -25.64 -12.57 13.96
C THR A 13 -24.82 -13.86 14.10
N TYR A 14 -23.50 -13.76 14.37
CA TYR A 14 -22.59 -14.92 14.45
C TYR A 14 -21.86 -15.00 15.81
N PRO A 15 -22.60 -15.26 16.91
CA PRO A 15 -22.06 -15.22 18.27
C PRO A 15 -20.99 -16.30 18.52
N THR A 16 -21.09 -17.46 17.88
CA THR A 16 -20.17 -18.59 18.09
C THR A 16 -19.02 -18.66 17.08
N THR A 17 -18.87 -17.66 16.21
CA THR A 17 -17.82 -17.68 15.19
C THR A 17 -16.52 -17.01 15.68
N ALA A 18 -15.38 -17.68 15.47
CA ALA A 18 -14.03 -17.11 15.66
C ALA A 18 -13.11 -17.39 14.46
N ARG A 19 -12.13 -16.52 14.24
CA ARG A 19 -11.17 -16.58 13.12
C ARG A 19 -9.73 -16.54 13.64
N THR A 20 -8.90 -17.42 13.11
CA THR A 20 -7.44 -17.45 13.36
C THR A 20 -6.64 -16.73 12.28
N ARG A 21 -7.20 -16.58 11.06
CA ARG A 21 -6.63 -15.70 10.03
C ARG A 21 -7.00 -14.24 10.33
N PRO A 22 -6.05 -13.30 10.33
CA PRO A 22 -6.36 -11.88 10.42
C PRO A 22 -7.31 -11.46 9.29
N PRO A 23 -8.43 -10.76 9.58
CA PRO A 23 -9.31 -10.25 8.54
C PRO A 23 -8.60 -9.17 7.71
N SER A 24 -9.07 -8.92 6.49
CA SER A 24 -8.60 -7.81 5.63
C SER A 24 -8.63 -6.45 6.36
N THR A 25 -9.55 -6.28 7.31
CA THR A 25 -9.64 -5.09 8.18
C THR A 25 -8.38 -4.87 9.04
N LYS A 26 -7.59 -5.90 9.36
CA LYS A 26 -6.31 -5.71 10.05
C LYS A 26 -5.24 -5.12 9.13
N ILE A 27 -5.21 -5.53 7.86
CA ILE A 27 -4.31 -4.95 6.85
C ILE A 27 -4.65 -3.47 6.63
N SER A 28 -5.95 -3.13 6.55
CA SER A 28 -6.38 -1.74 6.39
C SER A 28 -5.87 -0.83 7.50
N LYS A 29 -5.92 -1.29 8.77
CA LYS A 29 -5.39 -0.54 9.91
C LYS A 29 -3.90 -0.28 9.77
N SER A 30 -3.13 -1.25 9.29
CA SER A 30 -1.69 -1.08 9.10
C SER A 30 -1.36 -0.05 8.02
N VAL A 31 -2.06 -0.09 6.89
CA VAL A 31 -1.89 0.89 5.80
C VAL A 31 -2.27 2.29 6.28
N VAL A 32 -3.46 2.44 6.87
CA VAL A 32 -3.95 3.76 7.31
C VAL A 32 -3.09 4.32 8.45
N SER A 33 -2.63 3.48 9.38
CA SER A 33 -1.70 3.94 10.43
C SER A 33 -0.39 4.48 9.85
N LEU A 34 0.11 3.86 8.77
CA LEU A 34 1.31 4.33 8.08
C LEU A 34 1.07 5.70 7.40
N LEU A 35 -0.07 5.85 6.73
CA LEU A 35 -0.48 7.12 6.11
C LEU A 35 -0.56 8.24 7.15
N LEU A 36 -1.28 8.00 8.25
CA LEU A 36 -1.44 8.96 9.34
C LEU A 36 -0.10 9.31 10.02
N ARG A 37 0.78 8.31 10.21
CA ARG A 37 2.09 8.51 10.84
C ARG A 37 2.97 9.50 10.07
N PHE A 38 2.89 9.49 8.74
CA PHE A 38 3.67 10.35 7.86
C PHE A 38 2.90 11.57 7.34
N GLY A 39 1.68 11.81 7.82
CA GLY A 39 0.85 12.94 7.39
C GLY A 39 0.43 12.86 5.92
N TRP A 40 0.39 11.65 5.33
CA TRP A 40 -0.05 11.44 3.97
C TRP A 40 -1.58 11.37 3.92
N ASP A 41 -2.17 12.48 3.48
CA ASP A 41 -3.60 12.74 3.47
C ASP A 41 -4.25 12.61 2.08
N ARG A 42 -3.45 12.39 1.03
CA ARG A 42 -3.95 12.08 -0.33
C ARG A 42 -3.19 10.91 -0.94
N ILE A 43 -3.93 9.95 -1.48
CA ILE A 43 -3.39 8.76 -2.15
C ILE A 43 -4.04 8.50 -3.50
N VAL A 44 -3.31 7.77 -4.37
CA VAL A 44 -3.91 7.04 -5.49
C VAL A 44 -3.85 5.56 -5.20
N MET A 45 -4.99 4.89 -5.32
CA MET A 45 -5.10 3.46 -5.09
C MET A 45 -4.95 2.70 -6.40
N VAL A 46 -4.10 1.68 -6.41
CA VAL A 46 -3.88 0.76 -7.52
C VAL A 46 -4.27 -0.63 -7.03
N ARG A 47 -5.34 -1.20 -7.59
CA ARG A 47 -5.93 -2.44 -7.07
C ARG A 47 -6.12 -3.49 -8.15
N SER A 48 -5.91 -4.76 -7.79
CA SER A 48 -6.19 -5.90 -8.66
C SER A 48 -7.69 -6.13 -8.80
N THR A 49 -8.13 -6.60 -9.98
CA THR A 49 -9.52 -6.99 -10.24
C THR A 49 -9.94 -8.29 -9.56
N LYS A 50 -9.00 -9.04 -8.96
CA LYS A 50 -9.34 -10.28 -8.22
C LYS A 50 -10.10 -9.97 -6.94
N LYS A 51 -11.05 -10.84 -6.60
CA LYS A 51 -11.99 -10.65 -5.49
C LYS A 51 -11.30 -10.46 -4.15
N GLU A 52 -10.27 -11.25 -3.86
CA GLU A 52 -9.53 -11.22 -2.60
C GLU A 52 -8.85 -9.86 -2.39
N TRP A 53 -8.17 -9.36 -3.42
CA TRP A 53 -7.49 -8.06 -3.40
C TRP A 53 -8.47 -6.90 -3.40
N SER A 54 -9.58 -7.00 -4.14
CA SER A 54 -10.63 -5.96 -4.12
C SER A 54 -11.18 -5.78 -2.71
N MET A 55 -11.48 -6.86 -1.98
CA MET A 55 -11.98 -6.75 -0.60
C MET A 55 -10.98 -6.07 0.35
N ILE A 56 -9.67 -6.29 0.15
CA ILE A 56 -8.63 -5.61 0.94
C ILE A 56 -8.55 -4.13 0.56
N ALA A 57 -8.59 -3.83 -0.74
CA ALA A 57 -8.56 -2.47 -1.26
C ALA A 57 -9.78 -1.64 -0.79
N ASP A 58 -10.98 -2.23 -0.83
CA ASP A 58 -12.21 -1.60 -0.34
C ASP A 58 -12.10 -1.32 1.18
N ALA A 59 -11.62 -2.28 1.97
CA ALA A 59 -11.41 -2.07 3.41
C ALA A 59 -10.37 -0.97 3.72
N ILE A 60 -9.29 -0.87 2.93
CA ILE A 60 -8.32 0.23 3.04
C ILE A 60 -8.96 1.56 2.69
N ARG A 61 -9.68 1.63 1.56
CA ARG A 61 -10.35 2.85 1.09
C ARG A 61 -11.32 3.37 2.14
N ASP A 62 -12.22 2.52 2.62
CA ASP A 62 -13.28 2.92 3.54
C ASP A 62 -12.69 3.41 4.87
N LEU A 63 -11.64 2.74 5.37
CA LEU A 63 -10.94 3.16 6.58
C LEU A 63 -10.14 4.46 6.38
N ALA A 64 -9.51 4.64 5.22
CA ALA A 64 -8.75 5.85 4.88
C ALA A 64 -9.68 7.07 4.82
N LEU A 65 -10.81 6.95 4.12
CA LEU A 65 -11.83 8.00 4.04
C LEU A 65 -12.38 8.35 5.42
N ALA A 66 -12.64 7.34 6.27
CA ALA A 66 -13.11 7.56 7.64
C ALA A 66 -12.09 8.32 8.53
N HIS A 67 -10.80 8.35 8.16
CA HIS A 67 -9.74 9.08 8.86
C HIS A 67 -9.29 10.33 8.10
N GLY A 68 -10.08 10.82 7.14
CA GLY A 68 -9.81 12.07 6.42
C GLY A 68 -8.71 11.96 5.36
N VAL A 69 -8.33 10.76 4.94
CA VAL A 69 -7.41 10.56 3.80
C VAL A 69 -8.20 10.52 2.49
N ASP A 70 -7.88 11.43 1.58
CA ASP A 70 -8.45 11.53 0.24
C ASP A 70 -7.92 10.42 -0.68
N VAL A 71 -8.80 9.49 -1.04
CA VAL A 71 -8.52 8.49 -2.09
C VAL A 71 -8.86 9.12 -3.45
N HIS A 72 -7.95 9.96 -3.94
CA HIS A 72 -8.18 10.85 -5.09
C HIS A 72 -8.63 10.08 -6.35
N LYS A 73 -7.96 8.96 -6.65
CA LYS A 73 -8.32 8.05 -7.74
C LYS A 73 -8.07 6.60 -7.35
N SER A 74 -8.84 5.70 -7.95
CA SER A 74 -8.68 4.25 -7.83
C SER A 74 -8.60 3.63 -9.23
N HIS A 75 -7.49 2.97 -9.54
CA HIS A 75 -7.28 2.29 -10.81
C HIS A 75 -7.30 0.78 -10.62
N ASN A 76 -7.99 0.08 -11.52
CA ASN A 76 -8.01 -1.36 -11.54
C ASN A 76 -6.93 -1.87 -12.50
N ILE A 77 -6.02 -2.70 -12.01
CA ILE A 77 -5.09 -3.45 -12.85
C ILE A 77 -5.68 -4.84 -13.08
N GLY A 78 -6.00 -5.11 -14.35
CA GLY A 78 -6.47 -6.41 -14.79
C GLY A 78 -5.37 -7.48 -14.78
N ASN A 79 -5.70 -8.68 -15.27
CA ASN A 79 -4.76 -9.79 -15.30
C ASN A 79 -3.50 -9.47 -16.13
N TYR A 80 -2.33 -9.98 -15.73
CA TYR A 80 -1.02 -9.67 -16.36
C TYR A 80 -1.00 -9.92 -17.89
N LEU A 81 -1.83 -10.84 -18.38
CA LEU A 81 -1.97 -11.18 -19.80
C LEU A 81 -2.88 -10.22 -20.59
N SER A 82 -3.44 -9.20 -19.95
CA SER A 82 -4.33 -8.25 -20.61
C SER A 82 -3.54 -7.33 -21.54
N PHE A 83 -3.98 -7.20 -22.79
CA PHE A 83 -3.39 -6.29 -23.78
C PHE A 83 -3.38 -4.82 -23.33
N SER A 84 -4.28 -4.43 -22.43
CA SER A 84 -4.41 -3.07 -21.90
C SER A 84 -3.50 -2.77 -20.69
N HIS A 85 -2.68 -3.72 -20.24
CA HIS A 85 -1.89 -3.57 -19.02
C HIS A 85 -0.95 -2.35 -19.07
N LYS A 86 -0.24 -2.16 -20.20
CA LYS A 86 0.66 -1.00 -20.37
C LYS A 86 -0.09 0.33 -20.40
N ASP A 87 -1.23 0.39 -21.08
CA ASP A 87 -2.04 1.61 -21.15
C ASP A 87 -2.59 2.00 -19.78
N THR A 88 -2.99 1.01 -18.99
CA THR A 88 -3.41 1.20 -17.59
C THR A 88 -2.27 1.78 -16.75
N LEU A 89 -1.05 1.25 -16.89
CA LEU A 89 0.12 1.78 -16.17
C LEU A 89 0.45 3.22 -16.59
N ASN A 90 0.35 3.54 -17.88
CA ASN A 90 0.52 4.91 -18.38
C ASN A 90 -0.52 5.86 -17.78
N GLU A 91 -1.78 5.43 -17.68
CA GLU A 91 -2.85 6.23 -17.06
C GLU A 91 -2.56 6.48 -15.57
N ILE A 92 -2.15 5.44 -14.84
CA ILE A 92 -1.78 5.58 -13.43
C ILE A 92 -0.59 6.52 -13.27
N ALA A 93 0.43 6.41 -14.13
CA ALA A 93 1.59 7.29 -14.10
C ALA A 93 1.24 8.77 -14.29
N ARG A 94 0.20 9.09 -15.08
CA ARG A 94 -0.30 10.48 -15.24
C ARG A 94 -0.85 11.08 -13.95
N THR A 95 -1.32 10.26 -13.00
CA THR A 95 -1.84 10.77 -11.71
C THR A 95 -0.77 11.37 -10.79
N ARG A 96 0.51 11.27 -11.15
CA ARG A 96 1.65 11.89 -10.44
C ARG A 96 1.51 13.40 -10.21
N GLU A 97 0.75 14.08 -11.05
CA GLU A 97 0.48 15.51 -10.94
C GLU A 97 -0.51 15.83 -9.81
N SER A 98 -1.19 14.81 -9.29
CA SER A 98 -2.26 14.93 -8.29
C SER A 98 -1.99 14.16 -6.99
N THR A 99 -0.92 13.35 -6.91
CA THR A 99 -0.54 12.60 -5.70
C THR A 99 0.97 12.49 -5.53
N ARG A 100 1.40 12.16 -4.31
CA ARG A 100 2.78 11.75 -3.97
C ARG A 100 2.84 10.31 -3.46
N VAL A 101 1.72 9.75 -3.05
CA VAL A 101 1.65 8.43 -2.43
C VAL A 101 0.71 7.52 -3.20
N TYR A 102 1.19 6.32 -3.50
CA TYR A 102 0.43 5.26 -4.15
C TYR A 102 0.23 4.10 -3.18
N VAL A 103 -0.98 3.56 -3.12
CA VAL A 103 -1.27 2.34 -2.36
C VAL A 103 -1.57 1.22 -3.36
N PHE A 104 -0.68 0.23 -3.43
CA PHE A 104 -0.80 -0.92 -4.31
C PHE A 104 -1.36 -2.13 -3.57
N VAL A 105 -2.44 -2.71 -4.09
CA VAL A 105 -3.13 -3.87 -3.53
C VAL A 105 -3.39 -4.90 -4.63
N GLY A 106 -2.49 -5.86 -4.78
CA GLY A 106 -2.58 -6.84 -5.86
C GLY A 106 -1.44 -7.84 -5.85
N GLU A 107 -1.39 -8.67 -6.89
CA GLU A 107 -0.38 -9.71 -7.01
C GLU A 107 1.04 -9.15 -7.18
N HIS A 108 2.01 -9.88 -6.63
CA HIS A 108 3.42 -9.50 -6.66
C HIS A 108 3.96 -9.24 -8.08
N ILE A 109 3.54 -10.04 -9.07
CA ILE A 109 3.95 -9.83 -10.47
C ILE A 109 3.54 -8.45 -11.00
N LEU A 110 2.30 -8.02 -10.72
CA LEU A 110 1.75 -6.74 -11.14
C LEU A 110 2.41 -5.58 -10.38
N LEU A 111 2.81 -5.81 -9.12
CA LEU A 111 3.57 -4.84 -8.33
C LEU A 111 4.93 -4.57 -8.99
N VAL A 112 5.64 -5.61 -9.43
CA VAL A 112 6.94 -5.46 -10.10
C VAL A 112 6.77 -4.61 -11.36
N ASP A 113 5.78 -4.92 -12.21
CA ASP A 113 5.49 -4.11 -13.41
C ASP A 113 5.18 -2.65 -13.09
N PHE A 114 4.36 -2.43 -12.07
CA PHE A 114 3.99 -1.08 -11.63
C PHE A 114 5.20 -0.29 -11.14
N VAL A 115 6.05 -0.89 -10.31
CA VAL A 115 7.27 -0.26 -9.78
C VAL A 115 8.26 0.06 -10.89
N GLU A 116 8.52 -0.90 -11.79
CA GLU A 116 9.40 -0.71 -12.94
C GLU A 116 8.89 0.43 -13.84
N HIS A 117 7.59 0.44 -14.15
CA HIS A 117 6.99 1.46 -14.99
C HIS A 117 7.07 2.86 -14.36
N MET A 118 6.80 2.97 -13.06
CA MET A 118 6.88 4.24 -12.32
C MET A 118 8.34 4.74 -12.21
N TYR A 119 9.31 3.84 -12.13
CA TYR A 119 10.74 4.18 -12.12
C TYR A 119 11.21 4.68 -13.49
N VAL A 120 10.93 3.95 -14.57
CA VAL A 120 11.31 4.33 -15.95
C VAL A 120 10.67 5.65 -16.36
N SER A 121 9.47 5.94 -15.86
CA SER A 121 8.83 7.23 -16.09
C SER A 121 9.54 8.40 -15.38
N GLY A 122 10.56 8.13 -14.55
CA GLY A 122 11.45 9.11 -13.95
C GLY A 122 11.02 9.63 -12.58
N TYR A 123 10.17 8.89 -11.86
CA TYR A 123 9.52 9.42 -10.65
C TYR A 123 10.10 8.89 -9.36
N LEU A 124 10.29 7.57 -9.25
CA LEU A 124 10.69 6.94 -7.99
C LEU A 124 12.10 7.34 -7.55
N SER A 125 13.03 7.54 -8.50
CA SER A 125 14.41 7.97 -8.21
C SER A 125 14.52 9.37 -7.61
N THR A 126 13.48 10.21 -7.74
CA THR A 126 13.47 11.57 -7.18
C THR A 126 13.31 11.60 -5.66
N GLY A 127 12.84 10.49 -5.06
CA GLY A 127 12.49 10.42 -3.65
C GLY A 127 11.26 11.24 -3.24
N LYS A 128 10.57 11.86 -4.20
CA LYS A 128 9.34 12.65 -3.97
C LYS A 128 8.07 11.79 -3.92
N TYR A 129 8.17 10.50 -4.22
CA TYR A 129 7.03 9.59 -4.30
C TYR A 129 7.28 8.36 -3.45
N ALA A 130 6.22 7.82 -2.87
CA ALA A 130 6.24 6.55 -2.15
C ALA A 130 5.14 5.60 -2.68
N ILE A 131 5.45 4.31 -2.71
CA ILE A 131 4.51 3.24 -2.99
C ILE A 131 4.37 2.40 -1.71
N ILE A 132 3.16 2.29 -1.15
CA ILE A 132 2.85 1.33 -0.09
C ILE A 132 2.24 0.10 -0.76
N ALA A 133 2.94 -1.02 -0.73
CA ALA A 133 2.50 -2.26 -1.36
C ALA A 133 2.03 -3.27 -0.31
N VAL A 134 0.79 -3.75 -0.43
CA VAL A 134 0.28 -4.87 0.35
C VAL A 134 0.62 -6.17 -0.37
N ASP A 135 1.39 -7.05 0.28
CA ASP A 135 1.76 -8.35 -0.27
C ASP A 135 1.44 -9.46 0.75
N GLU A 136 0.98 -10.61 0.27
CA GLU A 136 0.71 -11.78 1.11
C GLU A 136 1.95 -12.68 1.27
N GLU A 137 3.00 -12.50 0.45
CA GLU A 137 4.26 -13.23 0.60
C GLU A 137 4.98 -12.78 1.88
N ILE A 138 5.31 -13.75 2.74
CA ILE A 138 6.03 -13.50 3.98
C ILE A 138 7.48 -13.11 3.67
N TYR A 139 7.92 -11.98 4.21
CA TYR A 139 9.34 -11.63 4.20
C TYR A 139 10.13 -12.61 5.07
N VAL A 140 11.23 -13.13 4.53
CA VAL A 140 12.15 -14.04 5.20
C VAL A 140 13.51 -13.34 5.26
N PRO A 141 14.07 -13.05 6.43
CA PRO A 141 15.33 -12.30 6.53
C PRO A 141 16.52 -13.00 5.87
N ASP A 142 16.56 -14.34 5.90
CA ASP A 142 17.71 -15.14 5.46
C ASP A 142 17.65 -15.56 3.99
N VAL A 143 16.64 -15.12 3.23
CA VAL A 143 16.60 -15.36 1.78
C VAL A 143 17.07 -14.13 1.02
N ASN A 144 17.53 -14.37 -0.20
CA ASN A 144 17.97 -13.31 -1.07
C ASN A 144 16.82 -12.27 -1.25
N PRO A 145 17.08 -10.98 -0.95
CA PRO A 145 16.07 -9.92 -1.04
C PRO A 145 15.54 -9.70 -2.46
N GLU A 146 16.32 -9.98 -3.50
CA GLU A 146 15.91 -9.83 -4.91
C GLU A 146 14.66 -10.66 -5.23
N TRP A 147 14.41 -11.76 -4.51
CA TRP A 147 13.18 -12.56 -4.63
C TRP A 147 11.90 -11.74 -4.44
N TYR A 148 11.98 -10.65 -3.67
CA TYR A 148 10.85 -9.78 -3.37
C TYR A 148 10.72 -8.58 -4.31
N MET A 149 11.64 -8.46 -5.28
CA MET A 149 11.76 -7.32 -6.20
C MET A 149 11.65 -7.71 -7.68
N VAL A 150 11.74 -9.01 -7.99
CA VAL A 150 11.70 -9.53 -9.36
C VAL A 150 10.53 -10.48 -9.57
N LYS A 151 10.05 -10.60 -10.82
CA LYS A 151 9.02 -11.59 -11.17
C LYS A 151 9.58 -12.99 -10.98
N GLY A 152 8.87 -13.86 -10.25
CA GLY A 152 9.40 -15.19 -9.86
C GLY A 152 9.80 -16.15 -11.01
N TYR A 153 9.34 -15.91 -12.25
CA TYR A 153 9.81 -16.63 -13.44
C TYR A 153 11.02 -15.97 -14.12
N ALA A 154 11.23 -14.67 -13.91
CA ALA A 154 12.34 -13.88 -14.42
C ALA A 154 13.45 -13.70 -13.38
N ASN A 155 13.41 -14.45 -12.26
CA ASN A 155 14.45 -14.37 -11.26
C ASN A 155 15.78 -14.87 -11.86
N PRO A 156 16.78 -13.99 -12.06
CA PRO A 156 18.06 -14.36 -12.66
C PRO A 156 18.81 -15.42 -11.84
N LEU A 157 18.46 -15.56 -10.56
CA LEU A 157 19.02 -16.53 -9.62
C LEU A 157 18.48 -17.95 -9.80
N ARG A 158 17.40 -18.15 -10.57
CA ARG A 158 17.01 -19.51 -11.02
C ARG A 158 18.05 -20.10 -11.96
N ASP A 159 18.83 -19.25 -12.61
CA ASP A 159 19.79 -19.60 -13.65
C ASP A 159 21.24 -19.67 -13.13
N ASN A 160 21.46 -19.63 -11.81
CA ASN A 160 22.80 -19.59 -11.18
C ASN A 160 23.72 -18.47 -11.70
N ARG A 161 23.16 -17.43 -12.35
CA ARG A 161 23.95 -16.32 -12.87
C ARG A 161 24.26 -15.33 -11.76
N THR A 162 25.55 -15.03 -11.59
CA THR A 162 25.99 -13.88 -10.80
C THR A 162 25.55 -12.61 -11.53
N LEU A 163 24.72 -11.80 -10.88
CA LEU A 163 24.34 -10.49 -11.42
C LEU A 163 25.51 -9.52 -11.26
N ASP A 164 25.77 -8.74 -12.30
CA ASP A 164 26.74 -7.64 -12.18
C ASP A 164 26.18 -6.49 -11.32
N LYS A 165 27.04 -5.53 -10.97
CA LYS A 165 26.68 -4.39 -10.12
C LYS A 165 25.57 -3.52 -10.73
N GLU A 166 25.54 -3.40 -12.06
CA GLU A 166 24.58 -2.53 -12.74
C GLU A 166 23.19 -3.19 -12.80
N ALA A 167 23.15 -4.49 -13.06
CA ALA A 167 21.94 -5.29 -13.01
C ALA A 167 21.33 -5.28 -11.60
N LEU A 168 22.16 -5.44 -10.55
CA LEU A 168 21.69 -5.31 -9.17
C LEU A 168 21.15 -3.90 -8.91
N LYS A 169 21.87 -2.86 -9.29
CA LYS A 169 21.42 -1.47 -9.13
C LYS A 169 20.07 -1.23 -9.79
N ASN A 170 19.84 -1.75 -11.00
CA ASN A 170 18.57 -1.64 -11.72
C ASN A 170 17.42 -2.38 -11.00
N ILE A 171 17.71 -3.44 -10.24
CA ILE A 171 16.73 -4.11 -9.40
C ILE A 171 16.46 -3.30 -8.13
N TYR A 172 17.50 -2.78 -7.46
CA TYR A 172 17.34 -2.13 -6.15
C TYR A 172 16.75 -0.71 -6.24
N GLU A 173 17.20 0.11 -7.19
CA GLU A 173 16.85 1.54 -7.26
C GLU A 173 15.33 1.81 -7.34
N PRO A 174 14.54 1.10 -8.19
CA PRO A 174 13.09 1.27 -8.23
C PRO A 174 12.40 1.01 -6.88
N TRP A 175 12.95 0.09 -6.09
CA TRP A 175 12.34 -0.39 -4.85
C TRP A 175 12.68 0.46 -3.63
N ARG A 176 13.61 1.40 -3.74
CA ARG A 176 13.96 2.35 -2.66
C ARG A 176 12.79 3.26 -2.24
N SER A 177 11.81 3.40 -3.12
CA SER A 177 10.58 4.18 -2.89
C SER A 177 9.37 3.30 -2.56
N VAL A 178 9.58 2.00 -2.29
CA VAL A 178 8.53 1.03 -2.01
C VAL A 178 8.57 0.58 -0.54
N LEU A 179 7.46 0.75 0.16
CA LEU A 179 7.21 0.21 1.50
C LEU A 179 6.31 -1.01 1.39
N LYS A 180 6.89 -2.18 1.59
CA LYS A 180 6.18 -3.45 1.45
C LYS A 180 5.61 -3.92 2.80
N LEU A 181 4.28 -3.96 2.90
CA LEU A 181 3.56 -4.52 4.04
C LEU A 181 3.33 -6.01 3.80
N THR A 182 4.01 -6.85 4.59
CA THR A 182 3.93 -8.31 4.52
C THR A 182 3.52 -8.90 5.86
N PRO A 183 2.97 -10.13 5.90
CA PRO A 183 2.79 -10.83 7.17
C PRO A 183 4.16 -11.08 7.80
N SER A 184 4.25 -10.92 9.13
CA SER A 184 5.50 -11.09 9.87
C SER A 184 6.16 -12.45 9.64
N HIS A 185 7.49 -12.52 9.79
CA HIS A 185 8.27 -13.76 9.76
C HIS A 185 8.17 -14.56 11.08
N PRO A 186 7.89 -15.88 11.05
CA PRO A 186 7.76 -16.68 12.27
C PRO A 186 8.94 -16.48 13.23
N THR A 187 8.66 -16.20 14.49
CA THR A 187 9.70 -15.91 15.51
C THR A 187 10.14 -17.16 16.28
N ARG A 188 9.39 -18.26 16.16
CA ARG A 188 9.66 -19.48 16.93
C ARG A 188 10.87 -20.24 16.35
N PRO A 189 11.92 -20.54 17.14
CA PRO A 189 13.16 -21.15 16.63
C PRO A 189 12.96 -22.51 15.94
N ASP A 190 12.05 -23.33 16.46
CA ASP A 190 11.73 -24.66 15.96
C ASP A 190 10.56 -24.66 14.95
N TYR A 191 10.15 -23.48 14.45
CA TYR A 191 9.10 -23.38 13.42
C TYR A 191 9.43 -24.22 12.18
N LYS A 192 10.67 -24.17 11.70
CA LYS A 192 11.13 -24.93 10.52
C LYS A 192 11.04 -26.44 10.75
N GLU A 193 11.38 -26.91 11.95
CA GLU A 193 11.27 -28.32 12.32
C GLU A 193 9.82 -28.77 12.31
N ILE A 194 8.90 -28.00 12.89
CA ILE A 194 7.47 -28.34 12.89
C ILE A 194 6.90 -28.34 11.47
N MET A 195 7.27 -27.39 10.62
CA MET A 195 6.83 -27.40 9.21
C MET A 195 7.30 -28.67 8.48
N ASN A 196 8.53 -29.14 8.75
CA ASN A 196 9.03 -30.40 8.21
C ASN A 196 8.25 -31.61 8.75
N LYS A 197 7.89 -31.62 10.04
CA LYS A 197 7.05 -32.67 10.62
C LYS A 197 5.67 -32.73 9.97
N ILE A 198 5.00 -31.58 9.80
CA ILE A 198 3.69 -31.49 9.13
C ILE A 198 3.79 -32.03 7.70
N LYS A 199 4.83 -31.62 6.98
CA LYS A 199 5.07 -32.05 5.61
C LYS A 199 5.31 -33.55 5.50
N ASN A 200 6.06 -34.14 6.44
CA ASN A 200 6.27 -35.59 6.47
C ASN A 200 4.98 -36.33 6.83
N ALA A 201 4.27 -35.88 7.87
CA ALA A 201 3.01 -36.49 8.30
C ALA A 201 1.92 -36.45 7.21
N SER A 202 1.87 -35.41 6.36
CA SER A 202 0.92 -35.36 5.25
C SER A 202 1.10 -36.46 4.20
N ARG A 203 2.24 -37.17 4.21
CA ARG A 203 2.52 -38.30 3.30
C ARG A 203 2.04 -39.63 3.85
N GLU A 204 1.74 -39.68 5.14
CA GLU A 204 1.27 -40.87 5.83
C GLU A 204 -0.26 -40.89 5.85
N ASP A 205 -0.82 -42.00 6.31
CA ASP A 205 -2.24 -42.11 6.59
C ASP A 205 -2.69 -41.01 7.58
N PRO A 206 -3.86 -40.36 7.39
CA PRO A 206 -4.89 -40.61 6.38
C PRO A 206 -4.76 -39.79 5.10
N PHE A 207 -3.80 -38.86 5.02
CA PHE A 207 -3.77 -37.86 3.95
C PHE A 207 -3.14 -38.37 2.66
N ASN A 208 -2.09 -39.19 2.77
CA ASN A 208 -1.40 -39.83 1.64
C ASN A 208 -1.11 -38.86 0.47
N VAL A 209 -0.70 -37.61 0.76
CA VAL A 209 -0.54 -36.57 -0.27
C VAL A 209 0.55 -37.01 -1.26
N PRO A 210 0.22 -37.19 -2.55
CA PRO A 210 1.19 -37.64 -3.53
C PRO A 210 2.11 -36.46 -3.87
N ILE A 211 3.40 -36.59 -3.55
CA ILE A 211 4.37 -35.53 -3.80
C ILE A 211 5.56 -36.10 -4.59
N HIS A 212 5.78 -35.54 -5.77
CA HIS A 212 6.96 -35.86 -6.58
C HIS A 212 8.24 -35.44 -5.84
N PRO A 213 9.32 -36.27 -5.79
CA PRO A 213 10.53 -35.99 -5.02
C PRO A 213 11.17 -34.62 -5.30
N THR A 214 11.13 -34.18 -6.56
CA THR A 214 11.65 -32.88 -6.99
C THR A 214 10.80 -31.70 -6.50
N ILE A 215 9.48 -31.89 -6.36
CA ILE A 215 8.54 -30.87 -5.86
C ILE A 215 8.58 -30.83 -4.33
N LEU A 216 8.88 -31.96 -3.68
CA LEU A 216 8.97 -32.04 -2.23
C LEU A 216 10.00 -31.06 -1.68
N LYS A 217 11.17 -30.90 -2.30
CA LYS A 217 12.18 -29.96 -1.76
C LYS A 217 11.73 -28.50 -1.82
N SER A 218 10.92 -28.12 -2.81
CA SER A 218 10.49 -26.73 -3.05
C SER A 218 9.12 -26.38 -2.47
N MET A 219 8.29 -27.36 -2.13
CA MET A 219 6.96 -27.13 -1.58
C MET A 219 7.03 -26.51 -0.18
N LYS A 220 6.51 -25.30 -0.04
CA LYS A 220 6.32 -24.62 1.25
C LYS A 220 4.99 -25.07 1.87
N VAL A 221 4.98 -25.32 3.19
CA VAL A 221 3.73 -25.56 3.92
C VAL A 221 2.92 -24.26 3.91
N PRO A 222 1.65 -24.27 3.45
CA PRO A 222 0.83 -23.06 3.42
C PRO A 222 0.62 -22.47 4.82
N VAL A 223 0.56 -21.14 4.91
CA VAL A 223 0.29 -20.45 6.19
C VAL A 223 -1.06 -20.85 6.82
N SER A 224 -2.02 -21.27 5.99
CA SER A 224 -3.30 -21.80 6.45
C SER A 224 -3.15 -23.05 7.32
N ALA A 225 -2.10 -23.86 7.13
CA ALA A 225 -1.83 -25.00 7.99
C ALA A 225 -1.50 -24.56 9.43
N ALA A 226 -0.72 -23.49 9.58
CA ALA A 226 -0.46 -22.90 10.90
C ALA A 226 -1.74 -22.34 11.53
N HIS A 227 -2.59 -21.65 10.75
CA HIS A 227 -3.88 -21.15 11.25
C HIS A 227 -4.85 -22.28 11.67
N ALA A 228 -4.80 -23.43 10.99
CA ALA A 228 -5.60 -24.60 11.33
C ALA A 228 -5.08 -25.27 12.61
N TYR A 229 -3.77 -25.44 12.73
CA TYR A 229 -3.12 -25.92 13.95
C TYR A 229 -3.49 -25.06 15.16
N ASP A 230 -3.34 -23.74 15.03
CA ASP A 230 -3.69 -22.78 16.08
C ASP A 230 -5.18 -22.86 16.45
N ALA A 231 -6.07 -23.03 15.46
CA ALA A 231 -7.51 -23.13 15.71
C ALA A 231 -7.88 -24.36 16.54
N VAL A 232 -7.28 -25.52 16.23
CA VAL A 232 -7.52 -26.76 16.98
C VAL A 232 -6.99 -26.62 18.41
N LEU A 233 -5.79 -26.05 18.59
CA LEU A 233 -5.20 -25.89 19.91
C LEU A 233 -5.98 -24.89 20.78
N MET A 234 -6.44 -23.78 20.21
CA MET A 234 -7.33 -22.83 20.88
C MET A 234 -8.64 -23.50 21.32
N TYR A 235 -9.26 -24.27 20.44
CA TYR A 235 -10.50 -24.98 20.73
C TYR A 235 -10.31 -26.04 21.83
N ALA A 236 -9.28 -26.88 21.71
CA ALA A 236 -8.98 -27.92 22.69
C ALA A 236 -8.74 -27.34 24.09
N ARG A 237 -7.98 -26.24 24.18
CA ARG A 237 -7.78 -25.51 25.43
C ARG A 237 -9.10 -25.00 26.01
N ALA A 238 -9.91 -24.31 25.21
CA ALA A 238 -11.17 -23.75 25.68
C ALA A 238 -12.14 -24.84 26.17
N VAL A 239 -12.26 -25.95 25.43
CA VAL A 239 -13.07 -27.10 25.86
C VAL A 239 -12.54 -27.72 27.16
N THR A 240 -11.22 -27.82 27.31
CA THR A 240 -10.61 -28.30 28.57
C THR A 240 -10.99 -27.40 29.74
N GLU A 241 -11.00 -26.08 29.55
CA GLU A 241 -11.43 -25.10 30.56
C GLU A 241 -12.94 -25.17 30.84
N VAL A 242 -13.78 -25.49 29.85
CA VAL A 242 -15.22 -25.76 30.03
C VAL A 242 -15.42 -27.00 30.90
N LEU A 243 -14.76 -28.11 30.55
CA LEU A 243 -14.84 -29.38 31.27
C LEU A 243 -14.33 -29.25 32.72
N ALA A 244 -13.23 -28.53 32.93
CA ALA A 244 -12.70 -28.28 34.28
C ALA A 244 -13.68 -27.48 35.16
N ALA A 245 -14.46 -26.59 34.55
CA ALA A 245 -15.52 -25.85 35.22
C ALA A 245 -16.82 -26.66 35.42
N LYS A 246 -16.84 -27.95 35.00
CA LYS A 246 -18.03 -28.82 34.99
C LYS A 246 -19.20 -28.25 34.18
N ASP A 247 -18.88 -27.47 33.15
CA ASP A 247 -19.83 -26.85 32.23
C ASP A 247 -19.96 -27.72 30.96
N ASP A 248 -20.96 -27.45 30.11
CA ASP A 248 -21.27 -28.28 28.95
C ASP A 248 -20.33 -27.96 27.76
N PRO A 249 -19.48 -28.92 27.30
CA PRO A 249 -18.57 -28.70 26.17
C PRO A 249 -19.29 -28.53 24.83
N THR A 250 -20.58 -28.89 24.73
CA THR A 250 -21.40 -28.68 23.53
C THR A 250 -21.99 -27.28 23.46
N ASN A 251 -21.94 -26.52 24.56
CA ASN A 251 -22.32 -25.11 24.58
C ASN A 251 -21.25 -24.26 23.91
N GLY A 252 -21.42 -24.05 22.59
CA GLY A 252 -20.48 -23.28 21.78
C GLY A 252 -20.26 -21.85 22.29
N THR A 253 -21.24 -21.22 22.95
CA THR A 253 -21.08 -19.88 23.54
C THR A 253 -20.12 -19.93 24.73
N ALA A 254 -20.25 -20.93 25.60
CA ALA A 254 -19.36 -21.13 26.74
C ALA A 254 -17.92 -21.42 26.31
N VAL A 255 -17.74 -22.22 25.24
CA VAL A 255 -16.43 -22.46 24.62
C VAL A 255 -15.86 -21.16 24.05
N LEU A 256 -16.65 -20.41 23.27
CA LEU A 256 -16.16 -19.18 22.63
C LEU A 256 -15.83 -18.07 23.63
N GLN A 257 -16.54 -17.99 24.76
CA GLN A 257 -16.21 -17.05 25.84
C GLN A 257 -14.79 -17.28 26.38
N ARG A 258 -14.36 -18.54 26.52
CA ARG A 258 -13.00 -18.92 26.95
C ARG A 258 -11.94 -18.71 25.87
N ILE A 259 -12.33 -18.63 24.60
CA ILE A 259 -11.42 -18.24 23.51
C ILE A 259 -11.25 -16.71 23.46
N ARG A 260 -12.31 -15.95 23.75
CA ARG A 260 -12.32 -14.48 23.65
C ARG A 260 -11.52 -13.84 24.77
N GLY A 261 -10.73 -12.81 24.45
CA GLY A 261 -10.00 -12.03 25.45
C GLY A 261 -8.77 -12.72 26.04
N HIS A 262 -8.50 -13.97 25.65
CA HIS A 262 -7.32 -14.71 26.08
C HIS A 262 -6.19 -14.63 25.05
N ASN A 263 -4.96 -14.44 25.54
CA ASN A 263 -3.77 -14.51 24.72
C ASN A 263 -3.41 -15.97 24.42
N PHE A 264 -2.99 -16.21 23.19
CA PHE A 264 -2.57 -17.51 22.71
C PHE A 264 -1.25 -17.35 21.96
N MET A 265 -0.26 -18.17 22.33
CA MET A 265 0.99 -18.23 21.59
C MET A 265 0.78 -19.05 20.33
N SER A 266 0.75 -18.37 19.17
CA SER A 266 0.65 -19.04 17.87
C SER A 266 1.82 -19.99 17.63
N LEU A 267 1.61 -21.03 16.83
CA LEU A 267 2.67 -21.87 16.27
C LEU A 267 3.81 -21.05 15.64
N ARG A 268 3.47 -19.86 15.10
CA ARG A 268 4.43 -18.94 14.49
C ARG A 268 5.20 -18.09 15.50
N GLY A 269 4.86 -18.15 16.78
CA GLY A 269 5.54 -17.47 17.89
C GLY A 269 5.05 -16.05 18.20
N TYR A 270 3.92 -15.62 17.62
CA TYR A 270 3.36 -14.29 17.90
C TYR A 270 2.35 -14.33 19.04
N THR A 271 2.41 -13.30 19.87
CA THR A 271 1.33 -12.88 20.78
C THR A 271 0.66 -11.58 20.30
N GLU A 272 1.37 -10.71 19.57
CA GLU A 272 0.90 -9.39 19.11
C GLU A 272 1.48 -8.97 17.73
N PHE A 273 0.90 -7.91 17.14
CA PHE A 273 1.40 -7.27 15.93
C PHE A 273 2.63 -6.41 16.24
N ARG A 274 3.79 -6.69 15.62
CA ARG A 274 5.02 -5.91 15.84
C ARG A 274 5.27 -4.99 14.65
N TYR A 275 5.24 -3.68 14.89
CA TYR A 275 5.77 -2.69 13.95
C TYR A 275 7.28 -2.57 14.17
N LEU A 276 8.03 -2.67 13.07
CA LEU A 276 9.38 -2.14 12.84
C LEU A 276 10.45 -2.60 13.86
N ASN A 277 11.57 -3.11 13.35
CA ASN A 277 12.76 -3.23 14.18
C ASN A 277 13.19 -1.80 14.60
N PRO A 278 13.10 -1.40 15.88
CA PRO A 278 13.41 -0.03 16.28
C PRO A 278 14.86 0.36 15.98
N SER A 279 15.72 -0.65 15.88
CA SER A 279 17.14 -0.53 15.56
C SER A 279 17.41 -0.25 14.07
N GLN A 280 16.40 -0.36 13.20
CA GLN A 280 16.51 -0.14 11.76
C GLN A 280 15.40 0.79 11.28
N GLY A 281 15.73 2.07 11.12
CA GLY A 281 14.82 3.07 10.56
C GLY A 281 14.51 2.82 9.07
N ILE A 282 13.40 3.39 8.59
CA ILE A 282 13.07 3.37 7.16
C ILE A 282 14.12 4.21 6.41
N GLN A 283 14.74 3.61 5.41
CA GLN A 283 15.69 4.29 4.53
C GLN A 283 14.94 5.01 3.41
N TRP A 284 14.94 6.34 3.44
CA TRP A 284 14.34 7.15 2.39
C TRP A 284 15.38 7.61 1.38
N VAL A 285 14.97 7.78 0.12
CA VAL A 285 15.84 8.28 -0.95
C VAL A 285 16.46 9.64 -0.60
N LEU A 286 15.68 10.55 -0.02
CA LEU A 286 16.14 11.88 0.42
C LEU A 286 16.50 11.94 1.92
N GLY A 287 16.57 10.80 2.61
CA GLY A 287 16.78 10.73 4.06
C GLY A 287 15.54 11.09 4.92
N HIS A 288 14.47 11.58 4.31
CA HIS A 288 13.18 11.87 4.95
C HIS A 288 12.01 11.32 4.11
N PRO A 289 10.83 11.07 4.70
CA PRO A 289 9.64 10.67 3.94
C PRO A 289 9.27 11.74 2.90
N PRO A 290 8.72 11.37 1.73
CA PRO A 290 8.19 12.34 0.79
C PRO A 290 7.07 13.16 1.41
N GLU A 291 7.05 14.45 1.08
CA GLU A 291 5.97 15.36 1.46
C GLU A 291 4.63 14.89 0.89
N ALA A 292 3.56 15.05 1.67
CA ALA A 292 2.20 14.71 1.21
C ALA A 292 1.77 15.54 0.00
N HIS A 293 2.23 16.80 -0.03
CA HIS A 293 1.88 17.79 -1.04
C HIS A 293 3.13 18.49 -1.59
N PRO A 294 3.13 18.91 -2.87
CA PRO A 294 4.13 19.85 -3.37
C PRO A 294 4.06 21.18 -2.60
N PRO A 295 5.16 21.95 -2.49
CA PRO A 295 5.15 23.24 -1.79
C PRO A 295 4.04 24.20 -2.26
N CYS A 296 3.79 24.25 -3.57
CA CYS A 296 2.76 25.09 -4.17
C CYS A 296 1.35 24.46 -4.24
N GLY A 297 1.16 23.27 -3.65
CA GLY A 297 -0.02 22.46 -3.89
C GLY A 297 0.00 21.80 -5.28
N PHE A 298 -0.90 20.84 -5.51
CA PHE A 298 -1.01 20.16 -6.81
C PHE A 298 -1.58 21.06 -7.91
N ASP A 299 -2.32 22.09 -7.54
CA ASP A 299 -2.93 23.08 -8.44
C ASP A 299 -2.14 24.40 -8.54
N GLY A 300 -1.00 24.51 -7.86
CA GLY A 300 -0.14 25.70 -7.87
C GLY A 300 -0.67 26.89 -7.06
N LYS A 301 -1.91 26.82 -6.54
CA LYS A 301 -2.58 27.96 -5.91
C LYS A 301 -1.92 28.48 -4.64
N ARG A 302 -1.15 27.65 -3.93
CA ARG A 302 -0.43 28.11 -2.71
C ARG A 302 0.71 29.08 -3.04
N CYS A 303 1.20 29.07 -4.27
CA CYS A 303 2.24 29.98 -4.75
C CYS A 303 1.69 31.10 -5.64
N SER A 304 0.40 31.07 -5.98
CA SER A 304 -0.27 32.18 -6.65
C SER A 304 -0.44 33.31 -5.65
N ILE A 305 0.43 34.32 -5.74
CA ILE A 305 0.21 35.61 -5.12
C ILE A 305 -0.86 36.28 -5.96
N ASP A 306 -2.12 36.20 -5.53
CA ASP A 306 -3.17 37.06 -6.10
C ASP A 306 -2.75 38.52 -5.83
N PRO A 307 -2.68 39.39 -6.85
CA PRO A 307 -2.36 40.80 -6.62
C PRO A 307 -3.42 41.37 -5.67
N ASP A 308 -2.96 42.02 -4.60
CA ASP A 308 -3.90 42.57 -3.63
C ASP A 308 -4.81 43.60 -4.32
N PRO A 309 -6.05 43.79 -3.83
CA PRO A 309 -6.99 44.72 -4.45
C PRO A 309 -6.41 46.14 -4.59
N MET A 310 -5.53 46.55 -3.68
CA MET A 310 -4.88 47.85 -3.73
C MET A 310 -3.90 47.96 -4.91
N THR A 311 -3.11 46.92 -5.21
CA THR A 311 -2.22 46.90 -6.38
C THR A 311 -3.01 46.96 -7.69
N ILE A 312 -4.15 46.27 -7.78
CA ILE A 312 -5.04 46.36 -8.95
C ILE A 312 -5.59 47.78 -9.11
N VAL A 313 -6.04 48.40 -8.02
CA VAL A 313 -6.52 49.80 -8.02
C VAL A 313 -5.39 50.76 -8.43
N LEU A 314 -4.17 50.59 -7.92
CA LEU A 314 -3.04 51.45 -8.27
C LEU A 314 -2.64 51.32 -9.74
N LEU A 315 -2.61 50.09 -10.28
CA LEU A 315 -2.31 49.84 -11.70
C LEU A 315 -3.39 50.41 -12.62
N THR A 316 -4.67 50.24 -12.28
CA THR A 316 -5.77 50.82 -13.06
C THR A 316 -5.74 52.35 -13.03
N LEU A 317 -5.47 52.96 -11.87
CA LEU A 317 -5.36 54.41 -11.73
C LEU A 317 -4.17 54.98 -12.50
N ALA A 318 -3.02 54.29 -12.48
CA ALA A 318 -1.84 54.66 -13.27
C ALA A 318 -2.12 54.62 -14.78
N VAL A 319 -2.81 53.58 -15.27
CA VAL A 319 -3.22 53.48 -16.68
C VAL A 319 -4.19 54.60 -17.06
N CYS A 320 -5.16 54.92 -16.20
CA CYS A 320 -6.08 56.04 -16.41
C CYS A 320 -5.34 57.37 -16.51
N VAL A 321 -4.36 57.64 -15.65
CA VAL A 321 -3.55 58.87 -15.68
C VAL A 321 -2.78 58.97 -17.00
N VAL A 322 -2.17 57.87 -17.47
CA VAL A 322 -1.45 57.84 -18.75
C VAL A 322 -2.39 58.11 -19.93
N LEU A 323 -3.59 57.52 -19.93
CA LEU A 323 -4.59 57.75 -20.97
C LEU A 323 -5.07 59.20 -20.99
N VAL A 324 -5.33 59.79 -19.82
CA VAL A 324 -5.73 61.20 -19.71
C VAL A 324 -4.61 62.11 -20.22
N ALA A 325 -3.36 61.87 -19.81
CA ALA A 325 -2.20 62.62 -20.30
C ALA A 325 -2.04 62.51 -21.81
N ALA A 326 -2.23 61.32 -22.39
CA ALA A 326 -2.19 61.10 -23.83
C ALA A 326 -3.30 61.87 -24.58
N ILE A 327 -4.52 61.92 -24.03
CA ILE A 327 -5.63 62.70 -24.60
C ILE A 327 -5.31 64.20 -24.56
N PHE A 328 -4.76 64.71 -23.45
CA PHE A 328 -4.34 66.11 -23.35
C PHE A 328 -3.20 66.45 -24.32
N ALA A 329 -2.22 65.56 -24.47
CA ALA A 329 -1.15 65.71 -25.45
C ALA A 329 -1.71 65.72 -26.88
N PHE A 330 -2.62 64.81 -27.21
CA PHE A 330 -3.24 64.75 -28.52
C PHE A 330 -4.07 66.01 -28.84
N ARG A 331 -4.84 66.51 -27.87
CA ARG A 331 -5.60 67.76 -28.01
C ARG A 331 -4.68 68.97 -28.16
N SER A 332 -3.56 69.03 -27.43
CA SER A 332 -2.62 70.14 -27.55
C SER A 332 -1.93 70.16 -28.92
N VAL A 333 -1.59 69.00 -29.50
CA VAL A 333 -1.08 68.87 -30.86
C VAL A 333 -2.13 69.33 -31.89
N GLN A 334 -3.37 68.85 -31.80
CA GLN A 334 -4.44 69.31 -32.71
C GLN A 334 -4.72 70.82 -32.61
N SER A 335 -4.61 71.41 -31.41
CA SER A 335 -4.79 72.85 -31.24
C SER A 335 -3.66 73.67 -31.87
N ARG A 336 -2.42 73.14 -31.86
CA ARG A 336 -1.27 73.74 -32.57
C ARG A 336 -1.45 73.65 -34.09
N ASP A 337 -1.91 72.54 -34.63
CA ASP A 337 -2.17 72.39 -36.07
C ASP A 337 -3.30 73.33 -36.57
N ARG A 338 -4.33 73.58 -35.75
CA ARG A 338 -5.37 74.57 -36.06
C ARG A 338 -4.87 76.01 -36.02
N SER A 339 -3.90 76.33 -35.17
CA SER A 339 -3.31 77.68 -35.13
C SER A 339 -2.41 77.98 -36.35
N GLN A 340 -1.80 76.97 -36.96
CA GLN A 340 -0.98 77.13 -38.17
C GLN A 340 -1.78 77.17 -39.48
N SER A 341 -3.02 76.65 -39.49
CA SER A 341 -3.91 76.67 -40.66
C SER A 341 -4.80 77.92 -40.77
N GLY A 342 -4.79 78.79 -39.75
CA GLY A 342 -5.48 80.09 -39.74
C GLY A 342 -4.65 81.29 -40.21
N GLN A 343 -3.39 81.09 -40.58
CA GLN A 343 -2.54 82.09 -41.24
C GLN A 343 -2.27 81.64 -42.69
N ARG A 344 -3.26 81.80 -43.57
CA ARG A 344 -3.07 81.78 -45.01
C ARG A 344 -3.97 82.81 -45.68
#